data_AF-A0A2H0GBA2-F1
#
_entry.id   AF-A0A2H0GBA2-F1
#
_cell.length_a   1.000
_cell.length_b   1.000
_cell.length_c   1.000
_cell.angle_alpha   90.00
_cell.angle_beta   90.00
_cell.angle_gamma   90.00
#
_symmetry.space_group_name_H-M   'P 1'
#
loop_
_entity.id
_entity.type
_entity.pdbx_description
1 polymer ?
#
loop_
_entity_poly.entity_id
_entity_poly.type
_entity_poly.pdbx_seq_one_letter_code
_entity_poly.pdbx_strand_id
1 'polypeptide(L)' 'MSNTCGTSSFDITIIPAPTANFTAPNIGANMLCPGQPVQFTDLSTPVPGSNIVAWDWDFGDGSPNSNQQNPTHTYPLNPL' A
#
# COMPACT_ATOMS: atom_id res chain seq x y z
N MET A 1 34.12 16.81 -46.88
CA MET A 1 33.14 17.53 -46.03
C MET A 1 32.64 16.52 -45.02
N SER A 2 32.99 16.65 -43.74
CA SER A 2 32.66 15.65 -42.72
C SER A 2 31.30 15.97 -42.09
N ASN A 3 30.30 15.14 -42.37
CA ASN A 3 29.01 15.17 -41.72
C ASN A 3 29.09 14.39 -40.40
N THR A 4 29.21 15.11 -39.28
CA THR A 4 29.15 14.54 -37.93
C THR A 4 27.70 14.41 -37.49
N CYS A 5 27.23 13.18 -37.36
CA CYS A 5 25.94 12.88 -36.73
C CYS A 5 26.11 13.05 -35.21
N GLY A 6 25.45 14.06 -34.64
CA GLY A 6 25.37 14.22 -33.19
C GLY A 6 24.20 13.42 -32.65
N THR A 7 24.43 12.60 -31.64
CA THR A 7 23.37 11.97 -30.85
C THR A 7 23.05 12.87 -29.66
N SER A 8 21.80 13.31 -29.55
CA SER A 8 21.28 13.93 -28.33
C SER A 8 20.55 12.87 -27.51
N SER A 9 20.93 12.72 -26.24
CA SER A 9 20.25 11.88 -25.27
C SER A 9 19.52 12.76 -24.25
N PHE A 10 18.34 12.30 -23.82
CA PHE A 10 17.61 12.84 -22.67
C PHE A 10 17.53 11.74 -21.63
N ASP A 11 17.72 12.10 -20.35
CA ASP A 11 17.51 11.16 -19.26
C ASP A 11 16.01 11.02 -18.99
N ILE A 12 15.49 9.80 -19.13
CA ILE A 12 14.14 9.44 -18.70
C ILE A 12 14.29 8.73 -17.34
N THR A 13 13.84 9.39 -16.27
CA THR A 13 13.83 8.78 -14.93
C THR A 13 12.55 7.99 -14.74
N ILE A 14 12.64 6.67 -14.67
CA ILE A 14 11.52 5.81 -14.28
C ILE A 14 11.43 5.85 -12.75
N ILE A 15 10.35 6.41 -12.22
CA ILE A 15 10.06 6.42 -10.78
C ILE A 15 9.18 5.19 -10.48
N PRO A 16 9.65 4.22 -9.68
CA PRO A 16 8.83 3.06 -9.31
C PRO A 16 7.62 3.47 -8.46
N ALA A 17 6.66 2.55 -8.28
CA ALA A 17 5.58 2.72 -7.32
C ALA A 17 6.11 2.56 -5.87
N PRO A 18 5.43 3.15 -4.87
CA PRO A 18 5.74 2.87 -3.46
C PRO A 18 5.53 1.38 -3.16
N THR A 19 6.32 0.85 -2.24
CA THR A 19 6.17 -0.54 -1.79
C THR A 19 5.17 -0.58 -0.64
N ALA A 20 4.00 -1.19 -0.87
CA ALA A 20 2.99 -1.38 0.17
C ALA A 20 3.47 -2.37 1.23
N ASN A 21 3.29 -2.03 2.51
CA ASN A 21 3.58 -2.90 3.63
C ASN A 21 2.74 -2.49 4.84
N PHE A 22 2.45 -3.43 5.73
CA PHE A 22 1.63 -3.18 6.90
C PHE A 22 1.89 -4.19 8.02
N THR A 23 1.41 -3.86 9.22
CA THR A 23 1.31 -4.80 10.32
C THR A 23 -0.07 -4.72 10.95
N ALA A 24 -0.52 -5.82 11.52
CA ALA A 24 -1.68 -5.88 12.39
C ALA A 24 -1.44 -6.93 13.49
N PRO A 25 -2.16 -6.88 14.61
CA PRO A 25 -2.11 -7.93 15.62
C PRO A 25 -2.41 -9.30 15.01
N ASN A 26 -1.65 -10.31 15.40
CA ASN A 26 -1.91 -11.72 15.07
C ASN A 26 -1.96 -12.05 13.57
N ILE A 27 -1.30 -11.27 12.68
CA ILE A 27 -1.09 -11.71 11.30
C ILE A 27 -0.26 -13.00 11.30
N GLY A 28 -0.90 -14.13 11.02
CA GLY A 28 -0.30 -15.47 11.00
C GLY A 28 -0.49 -16.30 12.28
N ALA A 29 -1.06 -15.72 13.34
CA ALA A 29 -1.56 -16.48 14.47
C ALA A 29 -3.08 -16.53 14.34
N ASN A 30 -3.69 -17.73 14.32
CA ASN A 30 -5.13 -17.98 14.17
C ASN A 30 -6.02 -17.39 15.30
N MET A 31 -5.60 -16.30 15.95
CA MET A 31 -6.20 -15.75 17.15
C MET A 31 -6.63 -14.29 16.91
N LEU A 32 -7.55 -14.11 15.96
CA LEU A 32 -8.44 -12.95 15.96
C LEU A 32 -9.82 -13.47 16.35
N CYS A 33 -10.34 -12.99 17.48
CA CYS A 33 -11.72 -13.27 17.85
C CYS A 33 -12.61 -12.51 16.85
N PRO A 34 -13.55 -13.20 16.18
CA PRO A 34 -14.55 -12.53 15.36
C PRO A 34 -15.21 -11.38 16.14
N GLY A 35 -15.50 -10.26 15.48
CA GLY A 35 -16.13 -9.08 16.10
C GLY A 35 -15.22 -8.22 16.99
N GLN A 36 -13.91 -8.50 17.05
CA GLN A 36 -12.94 -7.59 17.65
C GLN A 36 -12.37 -6.62 16.59
N PRO A 37 -12.14 -5.34 16.95
CA PRO A 37 -11.49 -4.40 16.05
C PRO A 37 -10.02 -4.78 15.87
N VAL A 38 -9.57 -4.79 14.61
CA VAL A 38 -8.19 -4.98 14.20
C VAL A 38 -7.62 -3.63 13.80
N GLN A 39 -6.56 -3.20 14.47
CA GLN A 39 -5.82 -2.00 14.10
C GLN A 39 -4.73 -2.37 13.09
N PHE A 40 -4.77 -1.75 11.91
CA PHE A 40 -3.71 -1.83 10.92
C PHE A 40 -2.77 -0.63 11.06
N THR A 41 -1.48 -0.89 10.87
CA THR A 41 -0.43 0.13 10.83
C THR A 41 0.27 0.06 9.50
N ASP A 42 0.29 1.19 8.79
CA ASP A 42 1.03 1.37 7.54
C ASP A 42 2.54 1.31 7.79
N LEU A 43 3.22 0.49 7.00
CA LEU A 43 4.69 0.39 6.95
C LEU A 43 5.19 0.59 5.51
N SER A 44 4.36 1.16 4.64
CA SER A 44 4.68 1.34 3.23
C SER A 44 5.90 2.26 3.05
N THR A 45 6.73 1.93 2.07
CA THR A 45 7.96 2.67 1.79
C THR A 45 7.75 3.56 0.56
N PRO A 46 7.85 4.90 0.68
CA PRO A 46 7.80 5.79 -0.47
C PRO A 46 9.04 5.61 -1.35
N VAL A 47 8.93 6.04 -2.60
CA VAL A 47 10.09 6.10 -3.50
C VAL A 47 10.96 7.30 -3.11
N PRO A 48 12.30 7.24 -3.22
CA PRO A 48 13.17 8.37 -2.89
C PRO A 48 12.73 9.66 -3.57
N GLY A 49 12.55 10.72 -2.76
CA GLY A 49 12.08 12.03 -3.25
C GLY A 49 10.57 12.16 -3.41
N SER A 50 9.77 11.19 -2.95
CA SER A 50 8.31 11.21 -2.96
C SER A 50 7.72 10.95 -1.58
N ASN A 51 6.41 11.20 -1.44
CA ASN A 51 5.62 10.89 -0.25
C ASN A 51 4.39 10.04 -0.65
N ILE A 52 3.94 9.17 0.24
CA ILE A 52 2.64 8.50 0.10
C ILE A 52 1.56 9.49 0.56
N VAL A 53 0.55 9.71 -0.28
CA VAL A 53 -0.49 10.72 -0.07
C VAL A 53 -1.91 10.14 0.00
N ALA A 54 -2.06 8.86 -0.33
CA ALA A 54 -3.35 8.17 -0.34
C ALA A 54 -3.13 6.69 -0.02
N TRP A 55 -4.15 6.09 0.62
CA TRP A 55 -4.22 4.67 0.95
C TRP A 55 -5.55 4.12 0.44
N ASP A 56 -5.56 2.84 0.13
CA ASP A 56 -6.76 2.09 -0.22
C ASP A 56 -6.64 0.70 0.42
N TRP A 57 -7.40 0.48 1.48
CA TRP A 57 -7.41 -0.76 2.24
C TRP A 57 -8.61 -1.59 1.84
N ASP A 58 -8.38 -2.70 1.17
CA ASP A 58 -9.34 -3.79 0.98
C ASP A 58 -9.10 -4.84 2.07
N PHE A 59 -10.10 -5.05 2.93
CA PHE A 59 -10.00 -6.00 4.04
C PHE A 59 -10.29 -7.46 3.63
N GLY A 60 -10.72 -7.69 2.38
CA GLY A 60 -10.97 -9.01 1.80
C GLY A 60 -12.25 -9.70 2.24
N ASP A 61 -13.10 -9.02 3.02
CA ASP A 61 -14.36 -9.56 3.57
C ASP A 61 -15.62 -8.97 2.89
N GLY A 62 -15.44 -8.15 1.85
CA GLY A 62 -16.53 -7.46 1.16
C GLY A 62 -17.03 -6.20 1.88
N SER A 63 -16.41 -5.81 3.00
CA SER A 63 -16.65 -4.50 3.62
C SER A 63 -16.15 -3.37 2.72
N PRO A 64 -16.68 -2.14 2.85
CA PRO A 64 -16.15 -0.98 2.11
C PRO A 64 -14.67 -0.73 2.42
N ASN A 65 -13.92 -0.32 1.38
CA ASN A 65 -12.53 0.06 1.54
C ASN A 65 -12.36 1.28 2.46
N SER A 66 -11.17 1.41 3.05
CA SER A 66 -10.78 2.60 3.83
C SER A 66 -9.65 3.37 3.14
N ASN A 67 -9.71 4.71 3.23
CA ASN A 67 -8.65 5.59 2.76
C ASN A 67 -7.79 6.20 3.89
N GLN A 68 -7.95 5.71 5.12
CA GLN A 68 -7.12 6.12 6.25
C GLN A 68 -5.73 5.49 6.16
N GLN A 69 -4.70 6.18 6.64
CA GLN A 69 -3.34 5.60 6.69
C GLN A 69 -3.27 4.39 7.64
N ASN A 70 -3.86 4.51 8.84
CA ASN A 70 -3.84 3.44 9.85
C ASN A 70 -5.29 3.10 10.25
N PRO A 71 -6.04 2.36 9.41
CA PRO A 71 -7.44 2.08 9.67
C PRO A 71 -7.62 1.07 10.81
N THR A 72 -8.76 1.18 11.47
CA THR A 72 -9.31 0.11 12.30
C THR A 72 -10.44 -0.57 11.54
N HIS A 73 -10.45 -1.90 11.50
CA HIS A 73 -11.54 -2.67 10.88
C HIS A 73 -12.04 -3.77 11.81
N THR A 74 -13.36 -3.95 11.87
CA THR A 74 -13.97 -5.03 12.63
C THR A 74 -14.59 -6.01 11.67
N TYR A 75 -14.00 -7.20 11.59
CA TYR A 75 -14.53 -8.27 10.75
C TYR A 75 -15.88 -8.75 11.30
N PRO A 76 -16.91 -8.89 10.45
CA PRO A 76 -18.22 -9.34 10.88
C PRO A 76 -18.15 -10.76 11.48
N LEU A 77 -18.89 -10.97 12.57
CA LEU A 77 -19.24 -12.29 13.07
C LEU A 77 -20.11 -12.94 12.02
N ASN A 78 -19.58 -13.75 11.10
CA ASN A 78 -20.39 -14.26 10.00
C ASN A 78 -21.74 -14.84 10.47
N PRO A 79 -22.89 -14.34 10.01
CA PRO A 79 -24.11 -15.13 9.93
C PRO A 79 -24.31 -15.52 8.45
N LEU A 80 -23.92 -16.77 8.14
CA LEU A 80 -24.12 -17.51 6.88
C LEU A 80 -23.23 -17.12 5.71
#